data_AF-A0A2B7WLC4-F1
#
_entry.id   AF-A0A2B7WLC4-F1
#
_cell.length_a   1.000
_cell.length_b   1.000
_cell.length_c   1.000
_cell.angle_alpha   90.00
_cell.angle_beta   90.00
_cell.angle_gamma   90.00
#
_symmetry.space_group_name_H-M   'P 1'
#
loop_
_entity.id
_entity.type
_entity.pdbx_description
1 polymer ?
#
loop_
_entity_poly.entity_id
_entity_poly.type
_entity_poly.pdbx_seq_one_letter_code
_entity_poly.pdbx_strand_id
1 'polypeptide(L)' 'MPPLSPSRAVPCLWASGVTPEPSPNNVLIEVEAVALNPCDYYQQGYGIPPVLIYPAVIGCDAAQMVVK' A
#
# COMPACT_ATOMS: atom_id res chain seq x y z
N MET A 1 1.25 6.07 -8.29
CA MET A 1 -0.10 5.63 -7.84
C MET A 1 0.01 4.19 -7.39
N PRO A 2 -0.47 3.83 -6.19
CA PRO A 2 -0.26 2.48 -5.66
C PRO A 2 -1.33 1.48 -6.14
N PRO A 3 -0.99 0.18 -6.19
CA PRO A 3 -1.97 -0.89 -6.44
C PRO A 3 -2.97 -1.00 -5.27
N LEU A 4 -4.25 -1.16 -5.60
CA LEU A 4 -5.34 -1.33 -4.64
C LEU A 4 -5.86 -2.77 -4.66
N SER A 5 -5.78 -3.46 -3.54
CA SER A 5 -6.37 -4.79 -3.33
C SER A 5 -7.84 -4.64 -2.92
N PRO A 6 -8.81 -5.05 -3.75
CA PRO A 6 -10.24 -4.86 -3.45
C PRO A 6 -10.77 -5.89 -2.44
N SER A 7 -10.22 -7.10 -2.43
CA SER A 7 -10.48 -8.16 -1.45
C SER A 7 -9.37 -9.22 -1.53
N ARG A 8 -9.37 -10.18 -0.60
CA ARG A 8 -8.40 -11.27 -0.57
C ARG A 8 -8.46 -12.10 -1.86
N ALA A 9 -7.28 -12.45 -2.38
CA ALA A 9 -7.04 -13.26 -3.57
C ALA A 9 -7.64 -12.69 -4.88
N VAL A 10 -8.09 -11.44 -4.88
CA VAL A 10 -8.52 -10.74 -6.10
C VAL A 10 -7.34 -9.92 -6.64
N PRO A 11 -7.08 -9.92 -7.96
CA PRO A 11 -6.02 -9.11 -8.54
C PRO A 11 -6.12 -7.64 -8.13
N CYS A 12 -4.96 -7.02 -7.87
CA CYS A 12 -4.93 -5.60 -7.57
C CYS A 12 -5.38 -4.78 -8.78
N LEU A 13 -6.11 -3.71 -8.49
CA LEU A 13 -6.62 -2.77 -9.47
C LEU A 13 -5.84 -1.46 -9.37
N TRP A 14 -5.73 -0.76 -10.49
CA TRP A 14 -5.23 0.61 -10.52
C TRP A 14 -6.33 1.54 -10.04
N ALA A 15 -6.03 2.39 -9.05
CA ALA A 15 -6.96 3.35 -8.50
C ALA A 15 -6.29 4.70 -8.24
N SER A 16 -7.07 5.77 -8.39
CA SER A 16 -6.69 7.14 -8.01
C SER A 16 -7.53 7.60 -6.82
N GLY A 17 -6.99 8.49 -5.99
CA GLY A 17 -7.70 9.03 -4.84
C GLY A 17 -7.04 10.29 -4.28
N VAL A 18 -7.64 10.86 -3.24
CA VAL A 18 -7.07 11.99 -2.51
C VAL A 18 -5.96 11.48 -1.59
N THR A 19 -4.81 12.16 -1.60
CA THR A 19 -3.74 11.90 -0.65
C THR A 19 -4.05 12.67 0.64
N PRO A 20 -4.24 12.01 1.79
CA PRO A 20 -4.56 12.70 3.04
C PRO A 20 -3.37 13.51 3.54
N GLU A 21 -3.66 14.62 4.21
CA GLU A 21 -2.63 15.37 4.94
C GLU A 21 -2.15 14.57 6.17
N PRO A 22 -0.85 14.61 6.51
CA PRO A 22 -0.34 13.88 7.66
C PRO A 22 -0.85 14.49 8.97
N SER A 23 -1.08 13.63 9.97
CA SER A 23 -1.29 14.08 11.36
C SER A 23 0.04 14.56 11.98
N PRO A 24 0.05 15.28 13.12
CA PRO A 24 1.29 15.83 13.70
C PRO A 24 2.44 14.84 13.96
N ASN A 25 2.14 13.53 14.07
CA ASN A 25 3.14 12.48 14.32
C ASN A 25 3.35 11.55 13.12
N ASN A 26 2.83 11.92 11.95
CA ASN A 26 3.01 11.19 10.71
C ASN A 26 3.75 12.06 9.70
N VAL A 27 4.40 11.42 8.75
CA VAL A 27 4.96 12.09 7.58
C VAL A 27 4.20 11.67 6.34
N LEU A 28 4.10 12.57 5.38
CA LEU A 28 3.71 12.24 4.03
C LEU A 28 4.97 11.98 3.21
N ILE A 29 4.95 10.86 2.49
CA ILE A 29 6.05 10.44 1.64
C ILE A 29 5.61 10.43 0.18
N GLU A 30 6.54 10.76 -0.70
CA GLU A 30 6.44 10.48 -2.13
C GLU A 30 7.24 9.21 -2.43
N VAL A 31 6.56 8.20 -2.99
CA VAL A 31 7.16 6.90 -3.30
C VAL A 31 7.77 6.96 -4.71
N GLU A 32 9.08 6.79 -4.81
CA GLU A 32 9.81 6.79 -6.09
C GLU A 32 9.91 5.39 -6.69
N ALA A 33 10.12 4.38 -5.84
CA ALA A 33 10.20 2.98 -6.25
C ALA A 33 9.67 2.05 -5.17
N VAL A 34 9.16 0.89 -5.59
CA VAL A 34 8.70 -0.18 -4.71
C VAL A 34 9.31 -1.51 -5.15
N ALA A 35 9.67 -2.36 -4.19
CA ALA A 35 10.08 -3.73 -4.46
C ALA A 35 8.89 -4.68 -4.31
N LEU A 36 8.85 -5.72 -5.15
CA LEU A 36 7.95 -6.86 -4.96
C LEU A 36 8.67 -7.94 -4.17
N ASN A 37 8.06 -8.35 -3.07
CA ASN A 37 8.57 -9.31 -2.10
C ASN A 37 7.53 -10.40 -1.84
N PRO A 38 7.93 -11.56 -1.27
CA PRO A 38 6.98 -12.61 -0.90
C PRO A 38 5.83 -12.13 0.01
N CYS A 39 6.10 -11.12 0.86
CA CYS A 39 5.09 -10.50 1.73
C CYS A 39 3.88 -10.00 0.93
N ASP A 40 4.07 -9.43 -0.26
CA ASP A 40 2.99 -8.85 -1.05
C ASP A 40 2.03 -9.94 -1.56
N TYR A 41 2.59 -11.08 -1.98
CA TYR A 41 1.80 -12.26 -2.32
C TYR A 41 1.05 -12.83 -1.11
N TYR A 42 1.66 -12.80 0.08
CA TYR A 42 0.98 -13.21 1.31
C TYR A 42 -0.15 -12.25 1.70
N GLN A 43 0.06 -10.95 1.58
CA GLN A 43 -0.94 -9.92 1.82
C GLN A 43 -2.10 -10.04 0.83
N GLN A 44 -1.82 -10.16 -0.46
CA GLN A 44 -2.82 -10.29 -1.50
C GLN A 44 -3.60 -11.61 -1.40
N GLY A 45 -2.90 -12.74 -1.27
CA GLY A 45 -3.49 -14.07 -1.36
C GLY A 45 -4.13 -14.56 -0.06
N TYR A 46 -3.51 -14.24 1.08
CA TYR A 46 -3.89 -14.79 2.38
C TYR A 46 -4.33 -13.72 3.38
N GLY A 47 -4.05 -12.44 3.10
CA GLY A 47 -4.34 -11.34 4.00
C GLY A 47 -3.45 -11.35 5.25
N ILE A 48 -2.17 -11.76 5.13
CA ILE A 48 -1.20 -11.78 6.24
C ILE A 48 0.12 -11.10 5.84
N PRO A 49 0.86 -10.46 6.79
CA PRO A 49 0.47 -10.12 8.16
C PRO A 49 -0.71 -9.14 8.17
N PRO A 50 -1.66 -9.25 9.10
CA PRO A 50 -3.10 -9.17 8.82
C PRO A 50 -3.53 -7.94 7.99
N VAL A 51 -4.11 -8.18 6.81
CA VAL A 51 -4.85 -7.16 6.02
C VAL A 51 -6.29 -7.14 6.53
N LEU A 52 -6.55 -6.24 7.50
CA LEU A 52 -7.80 -6.22 8.27
C LEU A 52 -8.97 -5.52 7.58
N ILE A 53 -8.68 -4.59 6.67
CA ILE A 53 -9.67 -3.72 6.02
C ILE A 53 -9.44 -3.77 4.52
N TYR A 54 -10.52 -3.81 3.75
CA TYR A 54 -10.51 -3.68 2.31
C TYR A 54 -11.44 -2.53 1.88
N PRO A 55 -11.16 -1.86 0.75
CA PRO A 55 -9.98 -2.05 -0.09
C PRO A 55 -8.68 -1.59 0.61
N ALA A 56 -7.54 -2.18 0.27
CA ALA A 56 -6.25 -1.90 0.90
C ALA A 56 -5.17 -1.61 -0.13
N VAL A 57 -4.26 -0.70 0.19
CA VAL A 57 -2.98 -0.58 -0.49
C VAL A 57 -2.01 -1.57 0.16
N ILE A 58 -1.42 -2.45 -0.64
CA ILE A 58 -0.44 -3.45 -0.19
C ILE A 58 0.96 -3.08 -0.68
N GLY A 59 2.00 -3.67 -0.08
CA GLY A 59 3.38 -3.23 -0.27
C GLY A 59 4.01 -2.77 1.04
N CYS A 60 5.22 -3.24 1.34
CA CYS A 60 5.94 -2.86 2.56
C CYS A 60 7.40 -2.46 2.35
N ASP A 61 7.87 -2.37 1.10
CA ASP A 61 9.27 -2.08 0.77
C ASP A 61 9.35 -1.04 -0.36
N ALA A 62 9.88 0.14 -0.03
CA ALA A 62 9.84 1.31 -0.90
C ALA A 62 11.00 2.29 -0.67
N ALA A 63 11.54 2.82 -1.76
CA ALA A 63 12.38 4.01 -1.76
C ALA A 63 11.51 5.27 -1.92
N GLN A 64 11.76 6.28 -1.11
CA GLN A 64 10.82 7.37 -0.88
C GLN A 64 11.51 8.66 -0.40
N MET A 65 10.86 9.79 -0.66
CA MET A 65 11.22 11.10 -0.10
C MET A 65 10.15 11.59 0.88
N VAL A 66 10.56 12.21 1.98
CA VAL A 66 9.63 12.89 2.89
C VAL A 66 9.24 14.23 2.28
N VAL A 67 7.93 14.48 2.14
CA VAL A 67 7.41 15.73 1.54
C VAL A 67 6.63 16.59 2.53
N LYS A 68 6.09 16.02 3.62
CA LYS A 68 5.49 16.74 4.75
C LYS A 68 5.65 15.97 6.05
#